data_AF-A0A4Q6IHQ7-F1
#
_entry.id   AF-A0A4Q6IHQ7-F1
#
_cell.length_a   1.000
_cell.length_b   1.000
_cell.length_c   1.000
_cell.angle_alpha   90.00
_cell.angle_beta   90.00
_cell.angle_gamma   90.00
#
_symmetry.space_group_name_H-M   'P 1'
#
loop_
_entity.id
_entity.type
_entity.pdbx_description
1 polymer ?
#
loop_
_entity_poly.entity_id
_entity_poly.type
_entity_poly.pdbx_seq_one_letter_code
_entity_poly.pdbx_strand_id
1 'polypeptide(L)'
;MGDSDLTVDYEFLADCERKLGQLKKTFEDIENRRDDMDKHWGSGAIADVMEDFVDNWDDYRTRLVESLKSVGEMVAGTKKAFEGLDEQLAKQGEKKQKK
;
A
#
# COMPACT_ATOMS: atom_id res chain seq x y z
N MET A 1 -27.11 -2.51 26.50
CA MET A 1 -26.33 -3.25 25.49
C MET A 1 -25.48 -2.19 24.82
N GLY A 2 -24.16 -2.31 24.92
CA GLY A 2 -23.25 -1.24 24.50
C GLY A 2 -23.33 -1.05 23.00
N ASP A 3 -23.81 0.11 22.57
CA ASP A 3 -23.61 0.57 21.20
C ASP A 3 -22.11 0.57 20.95
N SER A 4 -21.66 -0.20 19.96
CA SER A 4 -20.26 -0.29 19.61
C SER A 4 -19.77 1.09 19.18
N ASP A 5 -18.86 1.67 19.96
CA ASP A 5 -18.07 2.87 19.65
C ASP A 5 -17.04 2.57 18.54
N LEU A 6 -17.50 1.93 17.46
CA LEU A 6 -16.71 1.62 16.27
C LEU A 6 -17.00 2.71 15.24
N THR A 7 -16.59 3.93 15.56
CA THR A 7 -16.58 5.01 14.58
C THR A 7 -15.41 4.75 13.64
N VAL A 8 -15.69 4.37 12.39
CA VAL A 8 -14.66 4.11 11.38
C VAL A 8 -14.30 5.41 10.68
N ASP A 9 -13.02 5.76 10.71
CA ASP A 9 -12.49 6.89 9.97
C ASP A 9 -12.18 6.47 8.53
N TYR A 10 -13.19 6.60 7.66
CA TYR A 10 -13.07 6.28 6.23
C TYR A 10 -12.10 7.22 5.50
N GLU A 11 -11.95 8.46 5.95
CA GLU A 11 -11.01 9.41 5.36
C GLU A 11 -9.58 8.96 5.63
N PHE A 12 -9.27 8.56 6.86
CA PHE A 12 -7.98 8.00 7.22
C PHE A 12 -7.64 6.73 6.43
N LEU A 13 -8.61 5.83 6.23
CA LEU A 13 -8.40 4.61 5.43
C LEU A 13 -8.11 4.96 3.96
N ALA A 14 -8.87 5.90 3.36
CA ALA A 14 -8.61 6.37 2.00
C ALA A 14 -7.24 7.06 1.88
N ASP A 15 -6.83 7.80 2.90
CA ASP A 15 -5.52 8.43 2.98
C ASP A 15 -4.39 7.40 3.05
N CYS A 16 -4.58 6.34 3.82
CA CYS A 16 -3.65 5.22 3.89
C CYS A 16 -3.51 4.53 2.52
N GLU A 17 -4.61 4.20 1.85
CA GLU A 17 -4.60 3.62 0.49
C GLU A 17 -3.78 4.47 -0.47
N ARG A 18 -4.03 5.79 -0.48
CA ARG A 18 -3.32 6.75 -1.34
C ARG A 18 -1.83 6.80 -1.03
N LYS A 19 -1.46 6.93 0.25
CA LYS A 19 -0.04 7.03 0.68
C LYS A 19 0.72 5.74 0.40
N LEU A 20 0.13 4.58 0.67
CA LEU A 20 0.73 3.28 0.36
C LEU A 20 0.93 3.11 -1.15
N GLY A 21 -0.06 3.51 -1.97
CA GLY A 21 0.07 3.51 -3.43
C GLY A 21 1.18 4.44 -3.93
N GLN A 22 1.29 5.64 -3.36
CA GLN A 22 2.37 6.59 -3.70
C GLN A 22 3.75 6.05 -3.33
N LEU A 23 3.90 5.45 -2.14
CA LEU A 23 5.15 4.83 -1.71
C LEU A 23 5.51 3.66 -2.64
N LYS A 24 4.56 2.76 -2.90
CA LYS A 24 4.75 1.63 -3.82
C LYS A 24 5.30 2.10 -5.17
N LYS A 25 4.63 3.08 -5.79
CA LYS A 25 5.07 3.65 -7.06
C LYS A 25 6.46 4.28 -6.96
N THR A 26 6.74 5.01 -5.88
CA THR A 26 8.05 5.62 -5.67
C THR A 26 9.17 4.57 -5.62
N PHE A 27 8.95 3.45 -4.94
CA PHE A 27 9.93 2.37 -4.87
C PHE A 27 10.05 1.59 -6.19
N GLU A 28 8.95 1.42 -6.94
CA GLU A 28 9.00 0.88 -8.30
C GLU A 28 9.82 1.79 -9.23
N ASP A 29 9.65 3.11 -9.13
CA ASP A 29 10.37 4.09 -9.97
C ASP A 29 11.89 4.16 -9.68
N ILE A 30 12.35 3.74 -8.51
CA ILE A 30 13.79 3.72 -8.17
C ILE A 30 14.53 2.64 -9.00
N GLU A 31 13.89 1.53 -9.33
CA GLU A 31 14.47 0.49 -10.19
C GLU A 31 14.82 1.02 -11.58
N ASN A 32 13.95 1.84 -12.16
CA ASN A 32 14.25 2.48 -13.45
C ASN A 32 15.53 3.34 -13.38
N ARG A 33 15.78 4.00 -12.24
CA ARG A 33 16.98 4.84 -12.06
C ARG A 33 18.26 4.03 -11.92
N ARG A 34 18.18 2.80 -11.42
CA ARG A 34 19.31 1.87 -11.32
C ARG A 34 19.83 1.53 -12.71
N ASP A 35 18.93 1.10 -13.59
CA ASP A 35 19.25 0.70 -14.97
C ASP A 35 19.87 1.85 -15.78
N ASP A 36 19.47 3.09 -15.48
CA ASP A 36 20.06 4.29 -16.06
C ASP A 36 21.49 4.57 -15.55
N MET A 37 21.80 4.21 -14.29
CA MET A 37 23.05 4.57 -13.61
C MET A 37 24.18 3.57 -13.87
N ASP A 38 23.87 2.31 -14.17
CA ASP A 38 24.83 1.22 -14.40
C ASP A 38 25.96 1.62 -15.37
N LYS A 39 25.60 2.31 -16.46
CA LYS A 39 26.52 2.81 -17.49
C LYS A 39 27.54 3.85 -17.01
N HIS A 40 27.39 4.36 -15.78
CA HIS A 40 28.16 5.46 -15.22
C HIS A 40 29.08 5.06 -14.06
N TRP A 41 29.09 3.80 -13.62
CA TRP A 41 29.84 3.39 -12.41
C TRP A 41 31.36 3.32 -12.58
N GLY A 42 31.87 3.41 -13.80
CA GLY A 42 33.30 3.56 -14.06
C GLY A 42 34.08 2.25 -13.98
N SER A 43 35.30 2.28 -13.43
CA SER A 43 36.25 1.17 -13.49
C SER A 43 35.79 -0.08 -12.73
N GLY A 44 36.22 -1.27 -13.18
CA GLY A 44 35.79 -2.61 -12.72
C GLY A 44 35.54 -2.76 -11.22
N ALA A 45 36.50 -2.45 -10.35
CA ALA A 45 36.33 -2.64 -8.91
C ALA A 45 35.21 -1.78 -8.27
N ILE A 46 34.89 -0.61 -8.85
CA ILE A 46 33.76 0.21 -8.39
C ILE A 46 32.46 -0.34 -8.97
N ALA A 47 32.47 -0.75 -10.24
CA ALA A 47 31.32 -1.37 -10.89
C ALA A 47 30.89 -2.64 -10.15
N ASP A 48 31.82 -3.54 -9.80
CA ASP A 48 31.53 -4.79 -9.10
C ASP A 48 30.86 -4.53 -7.73
N VAL A 49 31.38 -3.57 -6.95
CA VAL A 49 30.80 -3.22 -5.63
C VAL A 49 29.43 -2.55 -5.78
N MET A 50 29.24 -1.77 -6.84
CA MET A 50 27.96 -1.15 -7.12
C MET A 50 26.93 -2.17 -7.58
N GLU A 51 27.32 -3.18 -8.36
CA GLU A 51 26.49 -4.32 -8.77
C GLU A 51 25.99 -5.07 -7.54
N ASP A 52 26.90 -5.49 -6.64
CA ASP A 52 26.54 -6.17 -5.37
C ASP A 52 25.57 -5.33 -4.51
N PHE A 53 25.82 -4.02 -4.39
CA PHE A 53 24.94 -3.11 -3.65
C PHE A 53 23.54 -3.06 -4.29
N VAL A 54 23.50 -2.98 -5.61
CA VAL A 54 22.29 -2.81 -6.39
C VAL A 54 21.43 -4.06 -6.39
N ASP A 55 22.03 -5.24 -6.52
CA ASP A 55 21.31 -6.52 -6.45
C ASP A 55 20.66 -6.70 -5.07
N ASN A 56 21.44 -6.43 -4.01
CA ASN A 56 20.93 -6.49 -2.65
C ASN A 56 19.83 -5.44 -2.41
N TRP A 57 19.99 -4.24 -2.95
CA TRP A 57 18.96 -3.21 -2.91
C TRP A 57 17.67 -3.66 -3.61
N ASP A 58 17.78 -4.29 -4.78
CA ASP A 58 16.62 -4.75 -5.55
C ASP A 58 15.81 -5.82 -4.80
N ASP A 59 16.49 -6.76 -4.16
CA ASP A 59 15.87 -7.77 -3.30
C ASP A 59 15.06 -7.14 -2.16
N TYR A 60 15.67 -6.21 -1.41
CA TYR A 60 15.00 -5.55 -0.29
C TYR A 60 13.87 -4.62 -0.75
N ARG A 61 14.07 -3.91 -1.86
CA ARG A 61 13.06 -3.05 -2.48
C ARG A 61 11.85 -3.86 -2.90
N THR A 62 12.04 -5.01 -3.55
CA THR A 62 10.96 -5.91 -3.96
C THR A 62 10.13 -6.36 -2.77
N ARG A 63 10.79 -6.82 -1.69
CA ARG A 63 10.11 -7.20 -0.43
C ARG A 63 9.33 -6.04 0.20
N LEU A 64 9.88 -4.83 0.14
CA LEU A 64 9.20 -3.63 0.64
C LEU A 64 7.95 -3.30 -0.20
N VAL A 65 8.05 -3.36 -1.53
CA VAL A 65 6.93 -3.14 -2.46
C VAL A 65 5.81 -4.16 -2.22
N GLU A 66 6.15 -5.43 -2.05
CA GLU A 66 5.19 -6.49 -1.71
C GLU A 66 4.52 -6.24 -0.35
N SER A 67 5.30 -5.82 0.65
CA SER A 67 4.77 -5.48 1.99
C SER A 67 3.81 -4.29 1.93
N LEU A 68 4.16 -3.23 1.18
CA LEU A 68 3.29 -2.07 0.97
C LEU A 68 1.99 -2.47 0.28
N LYS A 69 2.06 -3.36 -0.72
CA LYS A 69 0.87 -3.90 -1.40
C LYS A 69 -0.01 -4.68 -0.42
N SER A 70 0.58 -5.59 0.36
CA SER A 70 -0.17 -6.39 1.34
C SER A 70 -0.87 -5.52 2.38
N VAL A 71 -0.20 -4.51 2.92
CA VAL A 71 -0.81 -3.56 3.85
C VAL A 71 -1.92 -2.76 3.17
N GLY A 72 -1.71 -2.32 1.92
CA GLY A 72 -2.74 -1.63 1.14
C GLY A 72 -3.99 -2.48 0.93
N GLU A 73 -3.84 -3.76 0.62
CA GLU A 73 -4.94 -4.71 0.47
C GLU A 73 -5.70 -4.92 1.79
N MET A 74 -5.00 -4.96 2.93
CA MET A 74 -5.63 -5.02 4.25
C MET A 74 -6.46 -3.77 4.54
N VAL A 75 -5.91 -2.57 4.31
CA VAL A 75 -6.63 -1.30 4.49
C VAL A 75 -7.89 -1.26 3.62
N ALA A 76 -7.76 -1.61 2.34
CA ALA A 76 -8.88 -1.64 1.41
C ALA A 76 -9.94 -2.68 1.80
N GLY A 77 -9.50 -3.85 2.26
CA GLY A 77 -10.37 -4.89 2.78
C GLY A 77 -11.17 -4.44 4.01
N THR A 78 -10.49 -3.77 4.96
CA THR A 78 -11.13 -3.20 6.15
C THR A 78 -12.17 -2.15 5.77
N LYS A 79 -11.80 -1.18 4.92
CA LYS A 79 -12.71 -0.13 4.44
C LYS A 79 -13.97 -0.72 3.81
N LYS A 80 -13.81 -1.66 2.87
CA LYS A 80 -14.91 -2.33 2.18
C LYS A 80 -15.80 -3.13 3.12
N ALA A 81 -15.23 -3.76 4.14
CA ALA A 81 -16.00 -4.53 5.12
C ALA A 81 -16.93 -3.61 5.94
N PHE A 82 -16.43 -2.44 6.36
CA PHE A 82 -17.22 -1.46 7.09
C PHE A 82 -18.26 -0.77 6.20
N GLU A 83 -17.92 -0.37 4.97
CA GLU A 83 -18.89 0.18 4.00
C GLU A 83 -20.04 -0.82 3.77
N GLY A 84 -19.70 -2.10 3.60
CA GLY A 84 -20.69 -3.16 3.41
C GLY A 84 -21.57 -3.41 4.65
N LEU A 85 -21.03 -3.23 5.86
CA LEU A 85 -21.80 -3.30 7.10
C LEU A 85 -22.77 -2.13 7.22
N ASP A 86 -22.30 -0.90 6.97
CA ASP A 86 -23.11 0.32 7.02
C ASP A 86 -24.26 0.27 6.01
N GLU A 87 -24.01 -0.20 4.79
CA GLU A 87 -25.06 -0.42 3.80
C GLU A 87 -26.13 -1.41 4.26
N GLN A 88 -25.72 -2.51 4.91
CA GLN A 88 -26.66 -3.52 5.41
C GLN A 88 -27.52 -2.95 6.54
N LEU A 89 -26.92 -2.19 7.45
CA LEU A 89 -27.62 -1.54 8.56
C LEU A 89 -28.60 -0.48 8.04
N ALA A 90 -28.20 0.36 7.08
CA ALA A 90 -29.07 1.34 6.43
C ALA A 90 -30.30 0.67 5.78
N LYS A 91 -30.08 -0.39 4.99
CA LYS A 91 -31.16 -1.18 4.36
C LYS A 91 -32.12 -1.80 5.37
N GLN A 92 -31.64 -2.22 6.54
CA GLN A 92 -32.50 -2.73 7.62
C GLN A 92 -33.30 -1.61 8.30
N GLY A 93 -32.70 -0.45 8.52
CA GLY A 93 -33.36 0.73 9.06
C GLY A 93 -34.52 1.21 8.18
N GLU A 94 -34.30 1.33 6.88
CA GLU A 94 -35.34 1.72 5.90
C GLU A 94 -36.52 0.73 5.87
N LYS A 95 -36.24 -0.57 5.98
CA LYS A 95 -37.29 -1.60 6.05
C LYS A 95 -38.15 -1.50 7.31
N LYS A 96 -37.57 -1.08 8.44
CA LYS A 96 -38.31 -0.87 9.70
C LYS A 96 -39.18 0.39 9.65
N GLN A 97 -38.77 1.46 8.96
CA GLN A 97 -39.58 2.69 8.82
C GLN A 97 -40.78 2.55 7.88
N LYS A 98 -40.77 1.56 6.97
CA LYS A 98 -41.87 1.31 6.02
C LYS A 98 -42.95 0.34 6.54
N LYS A 99 -42.80 -0.19 7.76
CA LYS A 99 -43.77 -1.05 8.46
C LYS A 99 -44.43 -0.27 9.59
#